data_AF-A0AAW5VLZ0-F1
#
_entry.id   AF-A0AAW5VLZ0-F1
#
_cell.length_a   1.000
_cell.length_b   1.000
_cell.length_c   1.000
_cell.angle_alpha   90.00
_cell.angle_beta   90.00
_cell.angle_gamma   90.00
#
_symmetry.space_group_name_H-M   'P 1'
#
loop_
_entity.id
_entity.type
_entity.pdbx_description
1 polymer ?
#
loop_
_entity_poly.entity_id
_entity_poly.type
_entity_poly.pdbx_seq_one_letter_code
_entity_poly.pdbx_strand_id
1 'polypeptide(L)'
;MSFVSLTSLKQTNLNKTNDSANTNEIENEKQISVDTRSSLLEQKIFFHSQLSIAVSAADMNFYWKRCDVLSNFISQFYFHSYEAKKLDKNAISTIINELVENAAKYSDKENSKIHIEIKDLGTDLRLEVKNRVTPWMKAIFENKIKTIQEGDINQLYFDALESRNNGSGSEGLGLLILLKDYQLKLAYEFCKTDESGFDLTIRVHIPVENCQKDLFS
;
A
#
# COMPACT_ATOMS: atom_id res chain seq x y z
N MET A 1 2.68 20.67 -3.24
CA MET A 1 2.87 19.27 -2.83
C MET A 1 1.49 18.73 -2.49
N SER A 2 1.02 17.71 -3.20
CA SER A 2 -0.28 17.09 -2.92
C SER A 2 -0.02 15.89 -2.00
N PHE A 3 -0.57 15.93 -0.79
CA PHE A 3 -0.43 14.88 0.22
C PHE A 3 -1.78 14.23 0.44
N VAL A 4 -1.85 12.91 0.32
CA VAL A 4 -3.10 12.16 0.49
C VAL A 4 -2.80 10.89 1.28
N SER A 5 -3.40 10.80 2.47
CA SER A 5 -3.41 9.60 3.32
C SER A 5 -4.76 8.91 3.13
N LEU A 6 -4.76 7.61 2.85
CA LEU A 6 -6.00 6.84 2.69
C LEU A 6 -6.57 6.48 4.07
N THR A 7 -7.69 7.08 4.46
CA THR A 7 -8.50 6.70 5.62
C THR A 7 -9.98 6.72 5.25
N SER A 8 -10.67 5.59 5.43
CA SER A 8 -12.12 5.47 5.19
C SER A 8 -12.90 6.33 6.19
N LEU A 9 -13.70 7.28 5.70
CA LEU A 9 -14.66 8.07 6.49
C LEU A 9 -16.08 7.76 6.01
N LYS A 10 -16.93 7.29 6.92
CA LYS A 10 -18.36 7.04 6.66
C LYS A 10 -19.15 8.34 6.80
N GLN A 11 -19.93 8.68 5.78
CA GLN A 11 -20.83 9.84 5.79
C GLN A 11 -22.23 9.46 6.31
N THR A 12 -22.80 10.43 7.01
CA THR A 12 -24.07 10.52 7.72
C THR A 12 -25.32 10.05 6.96
N ASN A 13 -26.28 9.47 7.69
CA ASN A 13 -27.70 9.58 7.36
C ASN A 13 -28.51 9.94 8.61
N LEU A 14 -29.31 11.00 8.49
CA LEU A 14 -30.42 11.32 9.39
C LEU A 14 -31.54 10.29 9.19
N ASN A 15 -32.18 9.85 10.27
CA ASN A 15 -33.65 9.83 10.37
C ASN A 15 -34.14 9.71 11.82
N LYS A 16 -35.30 10.32 12.04
CA LYS A 16 -35.94 10.70 13.30
C LYS A 16 -36.60 9.53 14.07
N THR A 17 -36.48 9.61 15.40
CA THR A 17 -37.43 9.28 16.49
C THR A 17 -38.51 8.19 16.31
N ASN A 18 -38.49 7.16 17.16
CA ASN A 18 -39.48 6.94 18.26
C ASN A 18 -39.20 5.66 19.09
N ASP A 19 -39.32 5.83 20.41
CA ASP A 19 -39.78 4.92 21.48
C ASP A 19 -39.24 3.50 21.73
N SER A 20 -38.56 3.41 22.89
CA SER A 20 -38.79 2.49 24.02
C SER A 20 -38.16 1.08 24.07
N ALA A 21 -37.57 0.83 25.26
CA ALA A 21 -37.35 -0.44 25.99
C ALA A 21 -36.11 -1.32 25.66
N ASN A 22 -35.18 -1.32 26.64
CA ASN A 22 -34.30 -2.40 27.15
C ASN A 22 -33.86 -3.54 26.22
N THR A 23 -32.55 -3.82 26.15
CA THR A 23 -31.87 -4.96 26.81
C THR A 23 -30.36 -4.90 26.49
N ASN A 24 -29.53 -5.36 27.45
CA ASN A 24 -28.06 -5.39 27.44
C ASN A 24 -27.46 -6.12 26.23
N GLU A 25 -26.53 -5.49 25.50
CA GLU A 25 -25.41 -6.16 24.83
C GLU A 25 -24.15 -5.28 24.92
N ILE A 26 -23.06 -5.91 25.37
CA ILE A 26 -21.72 -5.34 25.51
C ILE A 26 -21.02 -5.54 24.16
N GLU A 27 -20.88 -4.47 23.37
CA GLU A 27 -19.97 -4.46 22.22
C GLU A 27 -18.90 -3.38 22.42
N ASN A 28 -17.69 -3.84 22.77
CA ASN A 28 -16.47 -3.05 22.74
C ASN A 28 -16.07 -2.81 21.28
N GLU A 29 -16.70 -1.85 20.60
CA GLU A 29 -16.14 -1.27 19.37
C GLU A 29 -14.91 -0.43 19.73
N LYS A 30 -13.74 -1.03 19.55
CA LYS A 30 -12.44 -0.36 19.69
C LYS A 30 -12.33 0.70 18.59
N GLN A 31 -12.67 1.93 18.92
CA GLN A 31 -12.41 3.13 18.12
C GLN A 31 -10.95 3.14 17.65
N ILE A 32 -10.74 3.02 16.35
CA ILE A 32 -9.42 3.19 15.73
C ILE A 32 -9.13 4.70 15.70
N SER A 33 -8.26 5.13 16.60
CA SER A 33 -7.85 6.51 16.77
C SER A 33 -7.12 7.05 15.54
N VAL A 34 -7.57 8.23 15.10
CA VAL A 34 -6.92 9.08 14.11
C VAL A 34 -5.68 9.71 14.75
N ASP A 35 -4.49 9.38 14.26
CA ASP A 35 -3.28 10.16 14.56
C ASP A 35 -2.90 11.01 13.34
N THR A 36 -2.93 12.33 13.55
CA THR A 36 -3.03 13.38 12.53
C THR A 36 -1.66 13.91 12.10
N ARG A 37 -0.65 13.05 12.11
CA ARG A 37 0.64 13.22 11.41
C ARG A 37 0.96 11.88 10.80
N SER A 38 0.75 11.70 9.49
CA SER A 38 0.99 10.42 8.83
C SER A 38 2.45 9.99 9.04
N SER A 39 2.71 9.11 10.01
CA SER A 39 4.02 8.49 10.27
C SER A 39 4.62 7.88 8.99
N LEU A 40 3.77 7.46 8.06
CA LEU A 40 4.13 6.96 6.73
C LEU A 40 4.92 7.97 5.88
N LEU A 41 4.77 9.28 6.11
CA LEU A 41 5.40 10.35 5.33
C LEU A 41 6.62 10.95 6.02
N GLU A 42 6.96 10.53 7.24
CA GLU A 42 8.14 11.05 7.94
C GLU A 42 9.40 10.72 7.16
N GLN A 43 10.13 11.73 6.69
CA GLN A 43 11.33 11.51 5.86
C GLN A 43 12.55 11.10 6.68
N LYS A 44 12.60 11.48 7.95
CA LYS A 44 13.70 11.17 8.87
C LYS A 44 13.21 10.22 9.94
N ILE A 45 13.55 8.95 9.77
CA ILE A 45 13.16 7.84 10.65
C ILE A 45 14.41 7.07 11.03
N PHE A 46 14.47 6.59 12.27
CA PHE A 46 15.51 5.67 12.72
C PHE A 46 15.15 4.26 12.24
N PHE A 47 16.13 3.54 11.71
CA PHE A 47 15.95 2.17 11.24
C PHE A 47 17.17 1.34 11.64
N HIS A 48 16.95 0.06 11.92
CA HIS A 48 18.00 -0.89 12.25
C HIS A 48 18.77 -1.37 11.02
N SER A 49 18.05 -1.55 9.91
CA SER A 49 18.61 -2.00 8.64
C SER A 49 17.84 -1.40 7.46
N GLN A 50 18.50 -1.35 6.31
CA GLN A 50 17.97 -0.81 5.07
C GLN A 50 18.41 -1.68 3.89
N LEU A 51 17.47 -1.97 2.99
CA LEU A 51 17.72 -2.55 1.68
C LEU A 51 17.26 -1.55 0.62
N SER A 52 18.14 -1.20 -0.31
CA SER A 52 17.82 -0.31 -1.43
C SER A 52 18.17 -0.99 -2.75
N ILE A 53 17.20 -1.10 -3.66
CA ILE A 53 17.34 -1.72 -4.97
C ILE A 53 16.85 -0.75 -6.03
N ALA A 54 17.58 -0.67 -7.16
CA ALA A 54 17.15 0.09 -8.32
C ALA A 54 17.14 -0.81 -9.56
N VAL A 55 16.02 -0.80 -10.29
CA VAL A 55 15.83 -1.58 -11.52
C VAL A 55 15.32 -0.68 -12.64
N SER A 56 15.59 -1.04 -13.90
CA SER A 56 15.06 -0.31 -15.04
C SER A 56 13.54 -0.51 -15.12
N ALA A 57 12.77 0.57 -15.22
CA ALA A 57 11.33 0.47 -15.33
C ALA A 57 10.89 -0.21 -16.64
N ALA A 58 11.56 0.10 -17.75
CA ALA A 58 11.29 -0.52 -19.04
C ALA A 58 11.54 -2.04 -19.00
N ASP A 59 12.59 -2.47 -18.32
CA ASP A 59 12.91 -3.89 -18.16
C ASP A 59 11.85 -4.64 -17.33
N MET A 60 11.40 -4.04 -16.22
CA MET A 60 10.33 -4.62 -15.39
C MET A 60 8.98 -4.63 -16.10
N ASN A 61 8.68 -3.61 -16.89
CA ASN A 61 7.45 -3.55 -17.70
C ASN A 61 7.46 -4.59 -18.82
N PHE A 62 8.60 -4.78 -19.49
CA PHE A 62 8.75 -5.74 -20.60
C PHE A 62 8.79 -7.19 -20.11
N TYR A 63 9.59 -7.46 -19.07
CA TYR A 63 9.70 -8.78 -18.45
C TYR A 63 8.94 -8.81 -17.13
N TRP A 64 7.62 -8.75 -17.18
CA TRP A 64 6.75 -8.67 -15.99
C TRP A 64 7.05 -9.70 -14.90
N LYS A 65 7.45 -10.92 -15.28
CA LYS A 65 7.85 -11.98 -14.34
C LYS A 65 9.04 -11.60 -13.44
N ARG A 66 9.84 -10.59 -13.81
CA ARG A 66 10.91 -10.05 -12.97
C ARG A 66 10.36 -9.34 -11.73
N CYS A 67 9.14 -8.80 -11.77
CA CYS A 67 8.45 -8.31 -10.57
C CYS A 67 8.33 -9.43 -9.53
N ASP A 68 7.84 -10.61 -9.94
CA ASP A 68 7.72 -11.79 -9.07
C ASP A 68 9.07 -12.28 -8.54
N VAL A 69 10.10 -12.28 -9.37
CA VAL A 69 11.45 -12.74 -8.95
C VAL A 69 12.02 -11.77 -7.90
N LEU A 70 11.88 -10.47 -8.13
CA LEU A 70 12.40 -9.44 -7.24
C LEU A 70 11.66 -9.45 -5.89
N SER A 71 10.32 -9.53 -5.91
CA SER A 71 9.51 -9.60 -4.69
C SER A 71 9.83 -10.84 -3.85
N ASN A 72 10.01 -11.99 -4.49
CA ASN A 72 10.42 -13.22 -3.81
C ASN A 72 11.85 -13.15 -3.25
N PHE A 73 12.79 -12.50 -3.96
CA PHE A 73 14.14 -12.28 -3.45
C PHE A 73 14.10 -11.43 -2.18
N ILE A 74 13.41 -10.28 -2.23
CA ILE A 74 13.32 -9.36 -1.09
C ILE A 74 12.58 -10.02 0.09
N SER A 75 11.48 -10.71 -0.17
CA SER A 75 10.74 -11.44 0.87
C SER A 75 11.63 -12.48 1.55
N GLN A 76 12.44 -13.24 0.79
CA GLN A 76 13.41 -14.19 1.37
C GLN A 76 14.51 -13.51 2.19
N PHE A 77 14.97 -12.34 1.74
CA PHE A 77 15.98 -11.57 2.45
C PHE A 77 15.49 -11.17 3.86
N TYR A 78 14.26 -10.67 3.97
CA TYR A 78 13.69 -10.23 5.24
C TYR A 78 13.07 -11.37 6.08
N PHE A 79 12.62 -12.46 5.46
CA PHE A 79 12.01 -13.59 6.18
C PHE A 79 12.92 -14.13 7.29
N HIS A 80 14.22 -14.27 7.03
CA HIS A 80 15.18 -14.79 8.02
C HIS A 80 15.39 -13.83 9.20
N SER A 81 15.23 -12.52 9.00
CA SER A 81 15.32 -11.52 10.08
C SER A 81 14.08 -11.52 10.98
N TYR A 82 12.99 -12.14 10.56
CA TYR A 82 11.70 -12.14 11.25
C TYR A 82 11.07 -13.53 11.41
N GLU A 83 11.85 -14.59 11.25
CA GLU A 83 11.38 -15.98 11.43
C GLU A 83 10.76 -16.19 12.82
N ALA A 84 11.30 -15.51 13.84
CA ALA A 84 10.75 -15.49 15.20
C ALA A 84 9.48 -14.63 15.39
N LYS A 85 9.18 -13.72 14.45
CA LYS A 85 8.10 -12.72 14.54
C LYS A 85 6.87 -13.03 13.66
N LYS A 86 6.76 -14.27 13.15
CA LYS A 86 5.60 -14.80 12.38
C LYS A 86 5.17 -13.96 11.17
N LEU A 87 6.07 -13.15 10.61
CA LEU A 87 5.78 -12.38 9.41
C LEU A 87 5.60 -13.36 8.23
N ASP A 88 4.41 -13.39 7.62
CA ASP A 88 4.14 -14.30 6.51
C ASP A 88 4.96 -13.90 5.27
N LYS A 89 5.92 -14.75 4.92
CA LYS A 89 6.76 -14.60 3.71
C LYS A 89 5.91 -14.35 2.46
N ASN A 90 4.79 -15.05 2.33
CA ASN A 90 3.93 -14.93 1.16
C ASN A 90 3.23 -13.57 1.15
N ALA A 91 2.75 -13.11 2.30
CA ALA A 91 2.21 -11.76 2.45
C ALA A 91 3.21 -10.68 2.04
N ILE A 92 4.46 -10.74 2.54
CA ILE A 92 5.52 -9.78 2.18
C ILE A 92 5.77 -9.82 0.67
N SER A 93 5.88 -11.02 0.09
CA SER A 93 6.13 -11.20 -1.34
C SER A 93 5.01 -10.57 -2.17
N THR A 94 3.75 -10.86 -1.84
CA THR A 94 2.59 -10.26 -2.51
C THR A 94 2.60 -8.74 -2.39
N ILE A 95 2.80 -8.19 -1.17
CA ILE A 95 2.77 -6.73 -0.95
C ILE A 95 3.84 -6.04 -1.81
N ILE A 96 5.07 -6.56 -1.80
CA ILE A 96 6.16 -6.00 -2.61
C ILE A 96 5.83 -6.15 -4.10
N ASN A 97 5.31 -7.31 -4.51
CA ASN A 97 4.98 -7.55 -5.91
C ASN A 97 3.98 -6.52 -6.43
N GLU A 98 2.86 -6.31 -5.73
CA GLU A 98 1.83 -5.36 -6.15
C GLU A 98 2.36 -3.93 -6.26
N LEU A 99 3.27 -3.52 -5.36
CA LEU A 99 3.88 -2.19 -5.41
C LEU A 99 4.92 -2.04 -6.52
N VAL A 100 5.74 -3.07 -6.77
CA VAL A 100 6.72 -3.08 -7.86
C VAL A 100 6.02 -3.12 -9.22
N GLU A 101 4.97 -3.94 -9.36
CA GLU A 101 4.11 -3.99 -10.53
C GLU A 101 3.44 -2.63 -10.78
N ASN A 102 2.92 -1.99 -9.72
CA ASN A 102 2.37 -0.64 -9.83
C ASN A 102 3.41 0.33 -10.39
N ALA A 103 4.60 0.37 -9.80
CA ALA A 103 5.68 1.23 -10.27
C ALA A 103 6.05 0.93 -11.73
N ALA A 104 6.19 -0.34 -12.13
CA ALA A 104 6.47 -0.73 -13.50
C ALA A 104 5.37 -0.33 -14.48
N LYS A 105 4.09 -0.36 -14.06
CA LYS A 105 2.95 0.06 -14.87
C LYS A 105 2.90 1.58 -15.08
N TYR A 106 3.13 2.35 -14.02
CA TYR A 106 2.96 3.81 -14.06
C TYR A 106 4.22 4.56 -14.49
N SER A 107 5.36 3.89 -14.57
CA SER A 107 6.63 4.50 -14.93
C SER A 107 6.64 5.11 -16.33
N ASP A 108 7.32 6.25 -16.42
CA ASP A 108 7.83 6.77 -17.67
C ASP A 108 8.78 5.73 -18.30
N LYS A 109 8.58 5.40 -19.58
CA LYS A 109 9.30 4.29 -20.22
C LYS A 109 10.70 4.67 -20.69
N GLU A 110 11.01 5.97 -20.75
CA GLU A 110 12.30 6.46 -21.22
C GLU A 110 13.36 6.46 -20.10
N ASN A 111 14.23 5.45 -20.10
CA ASN A 111 15.41 5.35 -19.22
C ASN A 111 15.15 5.59 -17.72
N SER A 112 13.92 5.41 -17.25
CA SER A 112 13.57 5.60 -15.86
C SER A 112 13.90 4.36 -15.02
N LYS A 113 14.04 4.58 -13.72
CA LYS A 113 14.30 3.53 -12.73
C LYS A 113 13.16 3.46 -11.74
N ILE A 114 12.89 2.25 -11.27
CA ILE A 114 12.11 1.99 -10.08
C ILE A 114 13.10 1.82 -8.93
N HIS A 115 12.92 2.61 -7.89
CA HIS A 115 13.66 2.54 -6.65
C HIS A 115 12.79 1.87 -5.59
N ILE A 116 13.25 0.75 -5.04
CA ILE A 116 12.63 0.09 -3.91
C ILE A 116 13.52 0.31 -2.70
N GLU A 117 12.94 0.80 -1.62
CA GLU A 117 13.60 0.97 -0.34
C GLU A 117 12.79 0.31 0.76
N ILE A 118 13.45 -0.50 1.57
CA ILE A 118 12.84 -1.12 2.75
C ILE A 118 13.68 -0.79 3.96
N LYS A 119 13.02 -0.31 5.01
CA LYS A 119 13.63 0.04 6.29
C LYS A 119 12.98 -0.77 7.40
N ASP A 120 13.80 -1.45 8.18
CA ASP A 120 13.39 -2.12 9.41
C ASP A 120 13.31 -1.11 10.55
N LEU A 121 12.10 -0.78 11.01
CA LEU A 121 11.87 0.14 12.12
C LEU A 121 11.79 -0.59 13.47
N GLY A 122 12.03 -1.91 13.49
CA GLY A 122 11.92 -2.78 14.67
C GLY A 122 10.50 -3.29 14.93
N THR A 123 9.51 -2.40 14.83
CA THR A 123 8.07 -2.69 14.97
C THR A 123 7.37 -2.97 13.64
N ASP A 124 7.93 -2.47 12.55
CA ASP A 124 7.33 -2.52 11.23
C ASP A 124 8.42 -2.42 10.15
N LEU A 125 8.11 -2.99 8.98
CA LEU A 125 8.86 -2.79 7.77
C LEU A 125 8.22 -1.65 6.99
N ARG A 126 8.94 -0.54 6.86
CA ARG A 126 8.55 0.53 5.94
C ARG A 126 9.07 0.22 4.56
N LEU A 127 8.16 0.07 3.60
CA LEU A 127 8.45 -0.13 2.20
C LEU A 127 8.08 1.12 1.42
N GLU A 128 9.04 1.62 0.64
CA GLU A 128 8.86 2.71 -0.30
C GLU A 128 9.20 2.23 -1.70
N VAL A 129 8.28 2.46 -2.65
CA VAL A 129 8.55 2.23 -4.06
C VAL A 129 8.37 3.55 -4.79
N LYS A 130 9.44 4.00 -5.45
CA LYS A 130 9.50 5.25 -6.18
C LYS A 130 9.76 5.03 -7.66
N ASN A 131 9.03 5.71 -8.51
CA ASN A 131 9.23 5.73 -9.94
C ASN A 131 8.94 7.09 -10.56
N ARG A 132 9.59 7.38 -11.69
CA ARG A 132 9.30 8.60 -12.46
C ARG A 132 8.03 8.39 -13.28
N VAL A 133 7.15 9.37 -13.32
CA VAL A 133 5.90 9.37 -14.09
C VAL A 133 5.77 10.64 -14.93
N THR A 134 5.10 10.53 -16.07
CA THR A 134 4.72 11.69 -16.90
C THR A 134 3.49 12.40 -16.33
N PRO A 135 3.19 13.65 -16.73
CA PRO A 135 1.97 14.35 -16.32
C PRO A 135 0.68 13.56 -16.63
N TRP A 136 0.67 12.84 -17.75
CA TRP A 136 -0.44 11.98 -18.15
C TRP A 136 -0.61 10.78 -17.19
N MET A 137 0.47 10.05 -16.90
CA MET A 137 0.39 8.91 -15.97
C MET A 137 0.07 9.35 -14.54
N LYS A 138 0.54 10.52 -14.11
CA LYS A 138 0.12 11.15 -12.86
C LYS A 138 -1.40 11.35 -12.80
N ALA A 139 -2.00 11.91 -13.85
CA ALA A 139 -3.45 12.13 -13.88
C ALA A 139 -4.25 10.82 -13.83
N ILE A 140 -3.79 9.77 -14.53
CA ILE A 140 -4.39 8.43 -14.46
C ILE A 140 -4.32 7.87 -13.04
N PHE A 141 -3.15 7.97 -12.40
CA PHE A 141 -2.96 7.49 -11.03
C PHE A 141 -3.84 8.26 -10.03
N GLU A 142 -3.88 9.59 -10.13
CA GLU A 142 -4.73 10.43 -9.26
C GLU A 142 -6.22 10.09 -9.42
N ASN A 143 -6.68 9.89 -10.66
CA ASN A 143 -8.05 9.45 -10.90
C ASN A 143 -8.32 8.07 -10.28
N LYS A 144 -7.37 7.13 -10.36
CA LYS A 144 -7.51 5.81 -9.75
C LYS A 144 -7.61 5.89 -8.22
N ILE A 145 -6.76 6.68 -7.57
CA ILE A 145 -6.83 6.90 -6.12
C ILE A 145 -8.17 7.54 -5.75
N LYS A 146 -8.62 8.55 -6.51
CA LYS A 146 -9.91 9.20 -6.28
C LYS A 146 -11.06 8.19 -6.35
N THR A 147 -11.08 7.31 -7.35
CA THR A 147 -12.07 6.23 -7.45
C THR A 147 -12.04 5.32 -6.21
N ILE A 148 -10.85 4.94 -5.72
CA ILE A 148 -10.71 4.11 -4.51
C ILE A 148 -11.21 4.84 -3.27
N GLN A 149 -11.02 6.17 -3.19
CA GLN A 149 -11.44 6.98 -2.04
C GLN A 149 -12.95 7.22 -1.98
N GLU A 150 -13.57 7.43 -3.14
CA GLU A 150 -15.00 7.79 -3.23
C GLU A 150 -15.89 6.55 -3.35
N GLY A 151 -15.34 5.41 -3.78
CA GLY A 151 -16.09 4.17 -3.99
C GLY A 151 -16.11 3.22 -2.78
N ASP A 152 -17.01 2.23 -2.84
CA ASP A 152 -17.00 1.11 -1.91
C ASP A 152 -15.87 0.14 -2.29
N ILE A 153 -14.87 0.01 -1.41
CA ILE A 153 -13.72 -0.87 -1.63
C ILE A 153 -14.10 -2.32 -1.89
N ASN A 154 -15.18 -2.82 -1.29
CA ASN A 154 -15.63 -4.19 -1.50
C ASN A 154 -16.19 -4.39 -2.90
N GLN A 155 -17.00 -3.43 -3.36
CA GLN A 155 -17.55 -3.44 -4.71
C GLN A 155 -16.45 -3.27 -5.75
N LEU A 156 -15.55 -2.29 -5.58
CA LEU A 156 -14.43 -2.08 -6.47
C LEU A 156 -13.51 -3.30 -6.58
N TYR A 157 -13.27 -3.99 -5.46
CA TYR A 157 -12.50 -5.23 -5.45
C TYR A 157 -13.22 -6.35 -6.20
N PHE A 158 -14.53 -6.50 -5.97
CA PHE A 158 -15.35 -7.49 -6.66
C PHE A 158 -15.37 -7.26 -8.17
N ASP A 159 -15.61 -6.02 -8.61
CA ASP A 159 -15.63 -5.63 -10.03
C ASP A 159 -14.26 -5.88 -10.70
N ALA A 160 -13.17 -5.60 -9.98
CA ALA A 160 -11.81 -5.84 -10.45
C ALA A 160 -11.49 -7.33 -10.61
N LEU A 161 -12.04 -8.20 -9.73
CA LEU A 161 -11.91 -9.65 -9.85
C LEU A 161 -12.70 -10.20 -11.05
N GLU A 162 -13.94 -9.75 -11.24
CA GLU A 162 -14.74 -10.16 -12.40
C GLU A 162 -14.08 -9.75 -13.71
N SER A 163 -13.57 -8.52 -13.79
CA SER A 163 -12.85 -8.01 -14.96
C SER A 163 -11.60 -8.85 -15.27
N ARG A 164 -10.84 -9.25 -14.23
CA ARG A 164 -9.69 -10.15 -14.39
C ARG A 164 -10.09 -11.51 -14.96
N ASN A 165 -11.14 -12.12 -14.43
CA ASN A 165 -11.62 -13.43 -14.88
C ASN A 165 -12.17 -13.40 -16.31
N ASN A 166 -12.75 -12.26 -16.71
CA ASN A 166 -13.28 -12.06 -18.06
C ASN A 166 -12.20 -11.65 -19.09
N GLY A 167 -10.93 -11.63 -18.70
CA GLY A 167 -9.80 -11.34 -19.60
C GLY A 167 -9.67 -9.88 -20.02
N SER A 168 -10.45 -8.95 -19.43
CA SER A 168 -10.42 -7.53 -19.77
C SER A 168 -9.29 -6.74 -19.09
N GLY A 169 -8.41 -7.43 -18.36
CA GLY A 169 -7.25 -6.87 -17.67
C GLY A 169 -7.57 -6.46 -16.22
N SER A 170 -6.68 -6.81 -15.30
CA SER A 170 -6.82 -6.55 -13.85
C SER A 170 -6.37 -5.13 -13.50
N GLU A 171 -7.03 -4.11 -14.04
CA GLU A 171 -6.60 -2.71 -13.86
C GLU A 171 -6.80 -2.22 -12.41
N GLY A 172 -5.73 -2.27 -11.64
CA GLY A 172 -5.65 -1.71 -10.29
C GLY A 172 -6.25 -2.59 -9.20
N LEU A 173 -6.30 -3.91 -9.45
CA LEU A 173 -6.57 -4.91 -8.41
C LEU A 173 -5.49 -4.88 -7.31
N GLY A 174 -4.22 -4.63 -7.66
CA GLY A 174 -3.12 -4.66 -6.70
C GLY A 174 -3.29 -3.73 -5.51
N LEU A 175 -3.58 -2.44 -5.74
CA LEU A 175 -3.83 -1.50 -4.65
C LEU A 175 -5.06 -1.90 -3.82
N LEU A 176 -6.09 -2.49 -4.44
CA LEU A 176 -7.28 -2.96 -3.74
C LEU A 176 -6.96 -4.20 -2.86
N ILE A 177 -6.11 -5.11 -3.33
CA ILE A 177 -5.60 -6.24 -2.52
C ILE A 177 -4.85 -5.72 -1.28
N LEU A 178 -3.96 -4.74 -1.45
CA LEU A 178 -3.20 -4.16 -0.33
C LEU A 178 -4.11 -3.55 0.74
N LEU A 179 -5.15 -2.84 0.30
CA LEU A 179 -6.09 -2.15 1.20
C LEU A 179 -7.12 -3.08 1.83
N LYS A 180 -7.60 -4.10 1.10
CA LYS A 180 -8.67 -4.99 1.55
C LYS A 180 -8.13 -6.23 2.27
N ASP A 181 -7.27 -6.99 1.61
CA ASP A 181 -6.84 -8.31 2.09
C ASP A 181 -5.74 -8.17 3.14
N TYR A 182 -4.84 -7.20 2.96
CA TYR A 182 -3.75 -6.92 3.90
C TYR A 182 -4.03 -5.75 4.86
N GLN A 183 -5.13 -5.01 4.66
CA GLN A 183 -5.56 -3.88 5.52
C GLN A 183 -4.44 -2.84 5.75
N LEU A 184 -3.55 -2.67 4.78
CA LEU A 184 -2.41 -1.78 4.90
C LEU A 184 -2.84 -0.32 4.83
N LYS A 185 -2.17 0.52 5.60
CA LYS A 185 -2.22 1.96 5.39
C LYS A 185 -1.22 2.31 4.29
N LEU A 186 -1.72 3.01 3.26
CA LEU A 186 -0.93 3.45 2.12
C LEU A 186 -0.89 4.98 2.08
N ALA A 187 0.30 5.52 1.84
CA ALA A 187 0.52 6.92 1.51
C ALA A 187 1.20 7.02 0.15
N TYR A 188 0.97 8.12 -0.56
CA TYR A 188 1.72 8.43 -1.77
C TYR A 188 2.01 9.92 -1.88
N GLU A 189 3.05 10.26 -2.63
CA GLU A 189 3.42 11.63 -2.95
C GLU A 189 3.92 11.76 -4.38
N PHE A 190 3.69 12.93 -4.96
CA PHE A 190 4.31 13.36 -6.21
C PHE A 190 5.28 14.52 -5.94
N CYS A 191 6.55 14.32 -6.27
CA CYS A 191 7.57 15.35 -6.26
C CYS A 191 7.90 15.75 -7.70
N LYS A 192 7.70 17.01 -8.08
CA LYS A 192 8.05 17.49 -9.42
C LYS A 192 9.57 17.42 -9.61
N THR A 193 10.05 16.77 -10.67
CA THR A 193 11.49 16.62 -10.93
C THR A 193 11.99 17.66 -11.94
N ASP A 194 11.22 17.91 -13.00
CA ASP A 194 11.48 18.89 -14.04
C ASP A 194 10.15 19.28 -14.71
N GLU A 195 10.17 19.99 -15.85
CA GLU A 195 8.95 20.39 -16.57
C GLU A 195 8.17 19.21 -17.14
N SER A 196 8.81 18.05 -17.31
CA SER A 196 8.28 16.89 -18.02
C SER A 196 7.95 15.69 -17.12
N GLY A 197 8.25 15.74 -15.82
CA GLY A 197 8.11 14.56 -14.95
C GLY A 197 7.88 14.83 -13.47
N PHE A 198 7.37 13.79 -12.80
CA PHE A 198 7.18 13.71 -11.36
C PHE A 198 7.78 12.40 -10.86
N ASP A 199 8.40 12.42 -9.68
CA ASP A 199 8.66 11.20 -8.90
C ASP A 199 7.39 10.87 -8.12
N LEU A 200 6.77 9.72 -8.42
CA LEU A 200 5.75 9.10 -7.60
C LEU A 200 6.43 8.20 -6.57
N THR A 201 6.16 8.42 -5.28
CA THR A 201 6.55 7.48 -4.23
C THR A 201 5.30 6.94 -3.55
N ILE A 202 5.18 5.62 -3.46
CA ILE A 202 4.17 4.93 -2.67
C ILE A 202 4.84 4.33 -1.43
N ARG A 203 4.23 4.52 -0.27
CA ARG A 203 4.74 4.05 1.02
C ARG A 203 3.69 3.22 1.75
N VAL A 204 4.13 2.09 2.29
CA VAL A 204 3.34 1.24 3.17
C VAL A 204 4.19 0.82 4.37
N HIS A 205 3.55 0.61 5.51
CA HIS A 205 4.18 0.00 6.68
C HIS A 205 3.56 -1.38 6.88
N ILE A 206 4.39 -2.42 6.90
CA ILE A 206 3.99 -3.79 7.17
C ILE A 206 4.27 -4.05 8.65
N PRO A 207 3.25 -4.22 9.50
CA PRO A 207 3.45 -4.49 10.91
C PRO A 207 4.24 -5.79 11.08
N VAL A 208 5.27 -5.75 11.91
CA VAL A 208 6.02 -6.94 12.31
C VAL A 208 5.58 -7.24 13.74
N GLU A 209 4.54 -8.06 13.88
CA GLU A 209 3.95 -8.35 15.20
C GLU A 209 5.01 -8.87 16.20
N ASN A 210 5.16 -8.17 17.32
CA ASN A 210 5.60 -8.78 18.58
C ASN A 210 4.34 -9.15 19.37
N CYS A 211 3.76 -10.32 19.12
CA CYS A 211 2.62 -10.78 19.93
C CYS A 211 3.06 -11.80 21.00
N GLN A 212 3.98 -11.40 21.89
CA GLN A 212 4.14 -12.01 23.22
C GLN A 212 4.65 -10.94 24.21
N LYS A 213 4.03 -10.89 25.41
CA LYS A 213 4.04 -9.86 26.47
C LYS A 213 2.94 -8.82 26.25
N ASP A 214 1.77 -8.82 26.89
CA ASP A 214 1.43 -9.11 28.29
C ASP A 214 -0.06 -9.46 28.46
N LEU A 215 -0.43 -10.74 28.44
CA LEU A 215 -1.76 -11.19 28.90
C LEU A 215 -1.73 -12.41 29.83
N PHE A 216 -0.54 -12.85 30.23
CA PHE A 216 -0.35 -13.83 31.29
C PHE A 216 0.81 -13.36 32.18
N SER A 217 0.54 -12.35 33.02
CA SER A 217 1.28 -12.04 34.24
C SER A 217 0.26 -11.74 35.33
#